data_AF-A0A920D9I6-F1
#
_entry.id   AF-A0A920D9I6-F1
#
_cell.length_a   1.000
_cell.length_b   1.000
_cell.length_c   1.000
_cell.angle_alpha   90.00
_cell.angle_beta   90.00
_cell.angle_gamma   90.00
#
_symmetry.space_group_name_H-M   'P 1'
#
loop_
_entity.id
_entity.type
_entity.pdbx_description
1 polymer ?
#
loop_
_entity_poly.entity_id
_entity_poly.type
_entity_poly.pdbx_seq_one_letter_code
_entity_poly.pdbx_strand_id
1 'polypeptide(L)'
;MNRKDEMLRILEAAVSIQKQVAGILEAKVVEADKSQSWILRHIRPEAFDSSETFHRRSIEIHESIIETIDGLTKMEQGLARNLKELLDRGEPEQGGGFGDMFGGGGD
;
A
#
# COMPACT_ATOMS: atom_id res chain seq x y z
N MET A 1 -21.15 -23.41 -15.51
CA MET A 1 -19.81 -22.84 -15.26
C MET A 1 -19.14 -23.72 -14.22
N ASN A 2 -17.89 -24.10 -14.43
CA ASN A 2 -17.14 -24.90 -13.46
C ASN A 2 -16.43 -23.93 -12.50
N ARG A 3 -16.29 -24.31 -11.22
CA ARG A 3 -15.58 -23.55 -10.19
C ARG A 3 -14.18 -23.10 -10.60
N LYS A 4 -13.49 -23.90 -11.42
CA LYS A 4 -12.19 -23.53 -12.02
C LYS A 4 -12.28 -22.26 -12.89
N ASP A 5 -13.34 -22.11 -13.67
CA ASP A 5 -13.56 -20.94 -14.54
C ASP A 5 -13.86 -19.69 -13.69
N GLU A 6 -14.54 -19.85 -12.56
CA GLU A 6 -14.82 -18.77 -11.62
C GLU A 6 -13.56 -18.31 -10.87
N MET A 7 -12.71 -19.25 -10.43
CA MET A 7 -11.42 -18.93 -9.81
C MET A 7 -10.46 -18.24 -10.79
N LEU A 8 -10.45 -18.67 -12.06
CA LEU A 8 -9.68 -17.99 -13.12
C LEU A 8 -10.15 -16.54 -13.31
N ARG A 9 -11.46 -16.29 -13.34
CA ARG A 9 -12.02 -14.93 -13.43
C ARG A 9 -11.65 -14.06 -12.23
N ILE A 10 -11.65 -14.61 -11.01
CA ILE A 10 -11.23 -13.88 -9.81
C ILE A 10 -9.75 -13.52 -9.90
N LEU A 11 -8.90 -14.44 -10.35
CA LEU A 11 -7.47 -14.20 -10.54
C LEU A 11 -7.21 -13.14 -11.61
N GLU A 12 -7.92 -13.18 -12.73
CA GLU A 12 -7.86 -12.16 -13.79
C GLU A 12 -8.26 -10.78 -13.27
N ALA A 13 -9.33 -10.70 -12.48
CA ALA A 13 -9.77 -9.46 -11.85
C ALA A 13 -8.73 -8.92 -10.85
N ALA A 14 -8.13 -9.79 -10.05
CA ALA A 14 -7.06 -9.42 -9.12
C ALA A 14 -5.82 -8.89 -9.85
N VAL A 15 -5.40 -9.54 -10.92
CA VAL A 15 -4.30 -9.07 -11.77
C VAL A 15 -4.63 -7.70 -12.37
N SER A 16 -5.88 -7.49 -12.79
CA SER A 16 -6.34 -6.19 -13.31
C SER A 16 -6.23 -5.09 -12.23
N ILE A 17 -6.69 -5.36 -11.01
CA ILE A 17 -6.58 -4.43 -9.88
C ILE A 17 -5.10 -4.13 -9.58
N GLN A 18 -4.24 -5.14 -9.53
CA GLN A 18 -2.81 -4.94 -9.26
C GLN A 18 -2.12 -4.11 -10.34
N LYS A 19 -2.50 -4.27 -11.61
CA LYS A 19 -2.02 -3.40 -12.70
C LYS A 19 -2.48 -1.96 -12.53
N GLN A 20 -3.70 -1.73 -12.06
CA GLN A 20 -4.19 -0.39 -11.76
C GLN A 20 -3.44 0.24 -10.57
N VAL A 21 -3.19 -0.53 -9.50
CA VAL A 21 -2.39 -0.10 -8.35
C VAL A 21 -0.98 0.27 -8.79
N ALA A 22 -0.33 -0.55 -9.62
CA ALA A 22 0.98 -0.23 -10.18
C ALA A 22 0.96 1.10 -10.96
N GLY A 23 -0.04 1.34 -11.80
CA GLY A 23 -0.19 2.61 -12.52
C GLY A 23 -0.42 3.82 -11.58
N ILE A 24 -1.15 3.64 -10.48
CA ILE A 24 -1.31 4.67 -9.43
C ILE A 24 0.04 4.96 -8.79
N LEU A 25 0.82 3.93 -8.43
CA LEU A 25 2.13 4.09 -7.82
C LEU A 25 3.12 4.81 -8.76
N GLU A 26 3.14 4.46 -10.04
CA GLU A 26 3.95 5.15 -11.06
C GLU A 26 3.58 6.64 -11.17
N ALA A 27 2.28 6.96 -11.22
CA ALA A 27 1.83 8.34 -11.23
C ALA A 27 2.21 9.08 -9.93
N LYS A 28 2.15 8.40 -8.79
CA LYS A 28 2.55 8.94 -7.49
C LYS A 28 4.04 9.24 -7.40
N VAL A 29 4.90 8.44 -8.04
CA VAL A 29 6.34 8.76 -8.14
C VAL A 29 6.54 10.08 -8.87
N VAL A 30 5.88 10.30 -10.01
CA VAL A 30 5.98 11.56 -10.76
C VAL A 30 5.47 12.75 -9.95
N GLU A 31 4.39 12.56 -9.19
CA GLU A 31 3.86 13.58 -8.28
C GLU A 31 4.82 13.87 -7.11
N ALA A 32 5.45 12.83 -6.55
CA ALA A 32 6.41 12.95 -5.48
C ALA A 32 7.65 13.75 -5.90
N ASP A 33 8.20 13.50 -7.10
CA ASP A 33 9.34 14.27 -7.64
C ASP A 33 9.02 15.75 -7.82
N LYS A 34 7.81 16.05 -8.32
CA LYS A 34 7.32 17.43 -8.44
C LYS A 34 7.13 18.08 -7.08
N SER A 35 6.56 17.35 -6.13
CA SER A 35 6.30 17.81 -4.77
C SER A 35 7.61 18.07 -4.04
N GLN A 36 8.60 17.18 -4.14
CA GLN A 36 9.94 17.35 -3.61
C GLN A 36 10.60 18.61 -4.19
N SER A 37 10.57 18.77 -5.51
CA SER A 37 11.13 19.94 -6.19
C SER A 37 10.47 21.24 -5.71
N TRP A 38 9.14 21.23 -5.52
CA TRP A 38 8.41 22.36 -4.99
C TRP A 38 8.77 22.65 -3.53
N ILE A 39 8.81 21.63 -2.68
CA ILE A 39 9.16 21.72 -1.24
C ILE A 39 10.57 22.29 -1.11
N LEU A 40 11.57 21.74 -1.79
CA LEU A 40 12.96 22.21 -1.70
C LEU A 40 13.14 23.66 -2.21
N ARG A 41 12.22 24.15 -3.04
CA ARG A 41 12.26 25.52 -3.55
C ARG A 41 11.53 26.51 -2.64
N HIS A 42 10.45 26.11 -1.97
CA HIS A 42 9.57 27.02 -1.23
C HIS A 42 9.59 26.82 0.30
N ILE A 43 9.95 25.63 0.78
CA ILE A 43 10.17 25.35 2.20
C ILE A 43 11.64 25.60 2.50
N ARG A 44 11.99 26.88 2.66
CA ARG A 44 13.34 27.32 3.06
C ARG A 44 13.25 28.31 4.22
N PRO A 45 14.22 28.35 5.14
CA PRO A 45 14.18 29.25 6.30
C PRO A 45 13.95 30.71 5.91
N GLU A 46 14.47 31.16 4.77
CA GLU A 46 14.38 32.54 4.30
C GLU A 46 12.98 32.92 3.79
N ALA A 47 12.11 31.93 3.54
CA ALA A 47 10.74 32.13 3.07
C ALA A 47 9.71 32.26 4.22
N PHE A 48 10.16 32.22 5.49
CA PHE A 48 9.28 32.28 6.66
C PHE A 48 9.71 33.36 7.64
N ASP A 49 8.73 33.97 8.31
CA ASP A 49 8.94 35.04 9.29
C ASP A 49 9.63 34.56 10.57
N SER A 50 9.57 33.25 10.87
CA SER A 50 10.21 32.65 12.04
C SER A 50 10.65 31.22 11.80
N SER A 51 11.73 30.82 12.49
CA SER A 51 12.22 29.44 12.52
C SER A 51 11.13 28.47 13.02
N GLU A 52 10.33 28.86 14.01
CA GLU A 52 9.22 28.05 14.52
C GLU A 52 8.18 27.75 13.42
N THR A 53 7.81 28.75 12.63
CA THR A 53 6.84 28.57 11.54
C THR A 53 7.41 27.70 10.42
N PHE A 54 8.69 27.87 10.07
CA PHE A 54 9.38 27.00 9.13
C PHE A 54 9.37 25.54 9.58
N HIS A 55 9.76 25.26 10.83
CA HIS A 55 9.80 23.90 11.36
C HIS A 55 8.41 23.27 11.41
N ARG A 56 7.42 24.01 11.91
CA ARG A 56 6.03 23.53 11.96
C ARG A 56 5.50 23.16 10.57
N ARG A 57 5.67 24.03 9.57
CA ARG A 57 5.24 23.74 8.19
C ARG A 57 5.98 22.57 7.57
N SER A 58 7.27 22.43 7.88
CA SER A 58 8.06 21.28 7.42
C SER A 58 7.53 19.97 8.02
N ILE A 59 7.19 19.95 9.31
CA ILE A 59 6.62 18.78 9.98
C ILE A 59 5.25 18.41 9.39
N GLU A 60 4.33 19.37 9.26
CA GLU A 60 2.99 19.16 8.70
C GLU A 60 3.04 18.48 7.31
N ILE A 61 4.00 18.87 6.45
CA ILE A 61 4.20 18.27 5.13
C ILE A 61 4.69 16.82 5.25
N HIS A 62 5.67 16.55 6.11
CA HIS A 62 6.18 15.19 6.31
C HIS A 62 5.12 14.26 6.90
N GLU A 63 4.28 14.74 7.83
CA GLU A 63 3.17 13.98 8.39
C GLU A 63 2.16 13.56 7.31
N SER A 64 1.79 14.47 6.41
CA SER A 64 0.88 14.16 5.30
C SER A 64 1.45 13.10 4.33
N ILE A 65 2.77 13.13 4.09
CA ILE A 65 3.46 12.11 3.28
C ILE A 65 3.38 10.74 3.97
N ILE A 66 3.66 10.68 5.27
CA ILE A 66 3.62 9.45 6.06
C ILE A 66 2.19 8.86 6.07
N GLU A 67 1.17 9.69 6.27
CA GLU A 67 -0.24 9.26 6.25
C GLU A 67 -0.62 8.63 4.91
N THR A 68 -0.17 9.24 3.81
CA THR A 68 -0.42 8.71 2.47
C THR A 68 0.21 7.33 2.27
N ILE A 69 1.45 7.14 2.72
CA ILE A 69 2.17 5.86 2.63
C ILE A 69 1.47 4.78 3.48
N ASP A 70 1.05 5.12 4.69
CA ASP A 70 0.33 4.21 5.58
C ASP A 70 -1.03 3.80 4.97
N GLY A 71 -1.77 4.74 4.39
CA GLY A 71 -3.02 4.48 3.67
C GLY A 71 -2.85 3.50 2.50
N LEU A 72 -1.83 3.70 1.67
CA LEU A 72 -1.49 2.78 0.57
C LEU A 72 -1.13 1.39 1.08
N THR A 73 -0.31 1.32 2.13
CA THR A 73 0.12 0.05 2.73
C THR A 73 -1.09 -0.75 3.27
N LYS A 74 -2.01 -0.09 3.99
CA LYS A 74 -3.22 -0.72 4.51
C LYS A 74 -4.15 -1.22 3.40
N MET A 75 -4.25 -0.46 2.30
CA MET A 75 -5.02 -0.86 1.12
C MET A 75 -4.45 -2.12 0.48
N GLU A 76 -3.13 -2.18 0.23
CA GLU A 76 -2.47 -3.36 -0.35
C GLU A 76 -2.62 -4.60 0.55
N GLN A 77 -2.46 -4.43 1.86
CA GLN A 77 -2.70 -5.51 2.82
C GLN A 77 -4.16 -5.99 2.80
N GLY A 78 -5.13 -5.08 2.66
CA GLY A 78 -6.55 -5.42 2.53
C GLY A 78 -6.83 -6.22 1.25
N LEU A 79 -6.26 -5.81 0.13
CA LEU A 79 -6.34 -6.54 -1.14
C LEU A 79 -5.75 -7.95 -1.01
N ALA A 80 -4.56 -8.08 -0.41
CA ALA A 80 -3.90 -9.37 -0.21
C ALA A 80 -4.74 -10.32 0.67
N ARG A 81 -5.34 -9.82 1.76
CA ARG A 81 -6.23 -10.60 2.63
C ARG A 81 -7.47 -11.09 1.88
N ASN A 82 -8.15 -10.21 1.15
CA ASN A 82 -9.34 -10.57 0.37
C ASN A 82 -9.02 -11.62 -0.70
N LEU A 83 -7.87 -11.48 -1.38
CA LEU A 83 -7.38 -12.47 -2.33
C LEU A 83 -7.12 -13.83 -1.68
N LYS A 84 -6.46 -13.85 -0.51
CA LYS A 84 -6.22 -15.09 0.23
C LYS A 84 -7.53 -15.78 0.58
N GLU A 85 -8.50 -15.07 1.16
CA GLU A 85 -9.80 -15.65 1.52
C GLU A 85 -10.57 -16.19 0.31
N LEU A 86 -10.54 -15.49 -0.82
CA LEU A 86 -11.20 -15.95 -2.04
C LEU A 86 -10.56 -17.24 -2.61
N LEU A 87 -9.24 -17.40 -2.45
CA LEU A 87 -8.51 -18.58 -2.89
C LEU A 87 -8.67 -19.76 -1.91
N ASP A 88 -8.74 -19.49 -0.59
CA ASP A 88 -8.85 -20.51 0.47
C ASP A 88 -10.27 -21.12 0.60
N ARG A 89 -11.31 -20.49 0.05
CA ARG A 89 -12.72 -20.96 0.10
C ARG A 89 -13.00 -22.21 -0.75
N GLY A 90 -11.96 -22.98 -1.07
CA GLY A 90 -11.95 -23.95 -2.14
C GLY A 90 -11.63 -25.40 -1.78
N GLU A 91 -11.15 -25.70 -0.60
CA GLU A 91 -10.82 -27.07 -0.21
C GLU A 91 -11.70 -27.45 0.99
N PRO A 92 -12.59 -28.45 0.89
CA PRO A 92 -13.04 -29.13 2.10
C PRO A 92 -11.81 -29.79 2.74
N GLU A 93 -11.55 -29.41 3.99
CA GLU A 93 -10.42 -29.78 4.84
C GLU A 93 -9.66 -31.05 4.44
N GLN A 94 -8.39 -30.92 4.05
CA GLN A 94 -7.41 -31.97 4.29
C GLN A 94 -5.99 -31.41 4.44
N GLY A 95 -5.60 -31.22 5.70
CA GLY A 95 -4.24 -31.45 6.21
C GLY A 95 -3.07 -30.66 5.60
N GLY A 96 -2.47 -29.78 6.41
CA GLY A 96 -1.11 -29.30 6.18
C GLY A 96 -1.01 -27.86 5.67
N GLY A 97 -1.74 -26.94 6.31
CA GLY A 97 -1.59 -25.52 6.06
C GLY A 97 -0.22 -25.01 6.53
N PHE A 98 0.33 -24.11 5.73
CA PHE A 98 1.56 -23.31 5.92
C PHE A 98 1.57 -22.44 7.21
N GLY A 99 0.79 -22.79 8.24
CA GLY A 99 0.90 -22.25 9.60
C GLY A 99 2.17 -22.74 10.31
N ASP A 100 2.76 -23.83 9.83
CA ASP A 100 3.98 -24.43 10.40
C ASP A 100 5.28 -23.68 9.99
N MET A 101 5.22 -22.72 9.06
CA MET A 101 6.39 -21.89 8.71
C MET A 101 6.54 -20.64 9.61
N PHE A 102 5.53 -20.34 10.43
CA PHE A 102 5.57 -19.31 11.49
C PHE A 102 5.32 -19.91 12.89
N GLY A 103 5.25 -21.23 13.00
CA GLY A 103 5.17 -21.96 14.27
C GLY A 103 6.55 -22.17 14.87
N GLY A 104 7.03 -21.21 15.66
CA GLY A 104 8.36 -21.26 16.27
C GLY A 104 8.40 -20.72 17.70
N GLY A 105 7.98 -21.54 18.66
CA GLY A 105 8.56 -21.59 20.00
C GLY A 105 7.92 -20.72 21.08
N GLY A 106 7.30 -21.38 22.07
CA GLY A 106 6.92 -20.77 23.33
C GLY A 106 6.13 -21.79 24.16
N ASP A 107 6.88 -22.62 24.88
CA ASP A 107 6.40 -23.41 26.04
C ASP A 107 5.75 -22.48 27.09
#